data_AF-A0A1H6D4T1-F1
#
_entry.id   AF-A0A1H6D4T1-F1
#
_cell.length_a   1.000
_cell.length_b   1.000
_cell.length_c   1.000
_cell.angle_alpha   90.00
_cell.angle_beta   90.00
_cell.angle_gamma   90.00
#
_symmetry.space_group_name_H-M   'P 1'
#
loop_
_entity.id
_entity.type
_entity.pdbx_description
1 polymer ?
#
loop_
_entity_poly.entity_id
_entity_poly.type
_entity_poly.pdbx_seq_one_letter_code
_entity_poly.pdbx_strand_id
1 'polypeptide(L)'
;MTAISHLAGHEAVVVLTKLLAAHPELEDEAETIAREVVRTVPTGIAEELRISIMQLDIEVLSGRTGYQPGQGWVEPYDVADEILDEVVEDFMADAVRRAEAGAADTAITMGLAIVECLYALPIPTELDNTVLFSYCAEDFACQRAQTLTERLGKAGVALPKSELAGAAPDWFGST
;
A
#
# COMPACT_ATOMS: atom_id res chain seq x y z
N MET A 1 -19.16 -3.72 29.91
CA MET A 1 -18.10 -4.03 28.92
C MET A 1 -17.96 -5.53 28.86
N THR A 2 -17.92 -6.10 27.66
CA THR A 2 -17.83 -7.55 27.42
C THR A 2 -16.40 -7.92 27.04
N ALA A 3 -15.99 -9.18 27.23
CA ALA A 3 -14.64 -9.62 26.84
C ALA A 3 -14.36 -9.43 25.33
N ILE A 4 -15.40 -9.54 24.50
CA ILE A 4 -15.32 -9.35 23.04
C ILE A 4 -14.80 -7.95 22.66
N SER A 5 -15.14 -6.91 23.43
CA SER A 5 -14.72 -5.52 23.10
C SER A 5 -13.24 -5.22 23.40
N HIS A 6 -12.48 -6.20 23.90
CA HIS A 6 -11.06 -6.05 24.23
C HIS A 6 -10.13 -6.95 23.41
N LEU A 7 -10.68 -7.67 22.43
CA LEU A 7 -9.89 -8.56 21.59
C LEU A 7 -8.96 -7.78 20.67
N ALA A 8 -7.70 -8.20 20.59
CA ALA A 8 -6.82 -7.83 19.49
C ALA A 8 -7.31 -8.47 18.18
N GLY A 9 -6.86 -7.96 17.02
CA GLY A 9 -7.30 -8.45 15.71
C GLY A 9 -7.11 -9.96 15.52
N HIS A 10 -5.95 -10.50 15.92
CA HIS A 10 -5.69 -11.94 15.81
C HIS A 10 -6.58 -12.77 16.77
N GLU A 11 -6.92 -12.25 17.95
CA GLU A 11 -7.82 -12.93 18.89
C GLU A 11 -9.26 -12.94 18.36
N ALA A 12 -9.70 -11.85 17.73
CA ALA A 12 -11.00 -11.76 17.08
C ALA A 12 -11.14 -12.80 15.95
N VAL A 13 -10.09 -13.02 15.15
CA VAL A 13 -10.07 -14.07 14.11
C VAL A 13 -10.21 -15.47 14.73
N VAL A 14 -9.50 -15.75 15.83
CA VAL A 14 -9.63 -17.02 16.54
C VAL A 14 -11.05 -17.23 17.06
N VAL A 15 -11.68 -16.19 17.61
CA VAL A 15 -13.06 -16.25 18.08
C VAL A 15 -14.03 -16.47 16.92
N LEU A 16 -13.91 -15.74 15.82
CA LEU A 16 -14.74 -15.92 14.62
C LEU A 16 -14.63 -17.35 14.07
N THR A 17 -13.40 -17.87 13.96
CA THR A 17 -13.16 -19.24 13.48
C THR A 17 -13.85 -20.28 14.37
N LYS A 18 -13.76 -20.12 15.69
CA LYS A 18 -14.44 -21.01 16.63
C LYS A 18 -15.97 -20.88 16.58
N LEU A 19 -16.48 -19.67 16.37
CA LEU A 19 -17.92 -19.44 16.22
C LEU A 19 -18.45 -20.12 14.96
N LEU A 20 -17.81 -19.95 13.81
CA LEU A 20 -18.23 -20.60 12.56
C LEU A 20 -18.13 -22.13 12.63
N ALA A 21 -17.09 -22.67 13.29
CA ALA A 21 -16.98 -24.11 13.51
C ALA A 21 -18.09 -24.67 14.42
N ALA A 22 -18.56 -23.88 15.39
CA ALA A 22 -19.64 -24.28 16.29
C ALA A 22 -21.04 -24.02 15.71
N HIS A 23 -21.16 -23.01 14.85
CA HIS A 23 -22.40 -22.52 14.24
C HIS A 23 -22.22 -22.34 12.72
N PRO A 24 -22.15 -23.43 11.94
CA PRO A 24 -21.96 -23.35 10.49
C PRO A 24 -23.09 -22.59 9.77
N GLU A 25 -24.27 -22.50 10.38
CA GLU A 25 -25.40 -21.70 9.89
C GLU A 25 -25.08 -20.19 9.76
N LEU A 26 -24.01 -19.70 10.42
CA LEU A 26 -23.57 -18.31 10.35
C LEU A 26 -22.60 -18.03 9.20
N GLU A 27 -22.15 -19.04 8.45
CA GLU A 27 -21.14 -18.85 7.38
C GLU A 27 -21.61 -17.85 6.32
N ASP A 28 -22.85 -17.95 5.85
CA ASP A 28 -23.40 -17.05 4.83
C ASP A 28 -23.51 -15.60 5.33
N GLU A 29 -23.87 -15.42 6.61
CA GLU A 29 -23.95 -14.09 7.24
C GLU A 29 -22.56 -13.49 7.42
N ALA A 30 -21.61 -14.28 7.93
CA ALA A 30 -20.22 -13.85 8.10
C ALA A 30 -19.56 -13.49 6.77
N GLU A 31 -19.80 -14.26 5.72
CA GLU A 31 -19.33 -13.97 4.36
C GLU A 31 -19.96 -12.69 3.80
N THR A 32 -21.26 -12.46 4.05
CA THR A 32 -21.94 -11.22 3.64
C THR A 32 -21.29 -10.00 4.31
N ILE A 33 -21.08 -10.07 5.63
CA ILE A 33 -20.42 -9.00 6.39
C ILE A 33 -18.97 -8.81 5.91
N ALA A 34 -18.24 -9.90 5.67
CA ALA A 34 -16.87 -9.83 5.17
C ALA A 34 -16.80 -9.09 3.83
N ARG A 35 -17.72 -9.36 2.90
CA ARG A 35 -17.81 -8.63 1.63
C ARG A 35 -18.09 -7.15 1.81
N GLU A 36 -18.97 -6.78 2.73
CA GLU A 36 -19.26 -5.37 3.04
C GLU A 36 -18.01 -4.66 3.57
N VAL A 37 -17.27 -5.30 4.49
CA VAL A 37 -16.02 -4.77 5.03
C VAL A 37 -14.96 -4.60 3.95
N VAL A 38 -14.76 -5.62 3.11
CA VAL A 38 -13.75 -5.57 2.02
C VAL A 38 -14.10 -4.51 0.98
N ARG A 39 -15.40 -4.30 0.70
CA ARG A 39 -15.89 -3.26 -0.24
C ARG A 39 -15.86 -1.84 0.35
N THR A 40 -15.69 -1.71 1.66
CA THR A 40 -15.60 -0.38 2.28
C THR A 40 -14.31 0.29 1.88
N VAL A 41 -14.41 1.39 1.12
CA VAL A 41 -13.25 2.18 0.70
C VAL A 41 -12.70 2.96 1.89
N PRO A 42 -11.42 2.76 2.27
CA PRO A 42 -10.79 3.61 3.27
C PRO A 42 -10.69 5.04 2.72
N THR A 43 -11.04 6.03 3.54
CA THR A 43 -10.89 7.44 3.18
C THR A 43 -9.46 7.91 3.40
N GLY A 44 -8.93 8.73 2.49
CA GLY A 44 -7.65 9.40 2.72
C GLY A 44 -6.40 8.59 2.39
N ILE A 45 -6.51 7.51 1.61
CA ILE A 45 -5.38 6.64 1.22
C ILE A 45 -4.16 7.42 0.70
N ALA A 46 -4.37 8.38 -0.22
CA ALA A 46 -3.28 9.18 -0.76
C ALA A 46 -2.57 10.02 0.31
N GLU A 47 -3.34 10.62 1.22
CA GLU A 47 -2.79 11.41 2.33
C GLU A 47 -2.05 10.54 3.34
N GLU A 48 -2.61 9.39 3.69
CA GLU A 48 -2.02 8.43 4.62
C GLU A 48 -0.70 7.88 4.06
N LEU A 49 -0.68 7.44 2.81
CA LEU A 49 0.54 7.01 2.13
C LEU A 49 1.59 8.13 2.11
N ARG A 50 1.19 9.35 1.76
CA ARG A 50 2.10 10.51 1.78
C ARG A 50 2.67 10.72 3.17
N ILE A 51 1.86 10.70 4.23
CA ILE A 51 2.33 10.87 5.60
C ILE A 51 3.31 9.76 5.97
N SER A 52 3.00 8.49 5.69
CA SER A 52 3.89 7.36 5.99
C SER A 52 5.24 7.50 5.30
N ILE A 53 5.25 7.93 4.04
CA ILE A 53 6.47 8.22 3.29
C ILE A 53 7.22 9.41 3.90
N MET A 54 6.55 10.53 4.19
CA MET A 54 7.18 11.75 4.73
C MET A 54 7.69 11.59 6.16
N GLN A 55 7.21 10.59 6.90
CA GLN A 55 7.71 10.25 8.23
C GLN A 55 9.00 9.43 8.20
N LEU A 56 9.42 8.91 7.03
CA LEU A 56 10.70 8.24 6.89
C LEU A 56 11.83 9.27 7.00
N ASP A 57 12.63 9.15 8.06
CA ASP A 57 13.74 10.06 8.34
C ASP A 57 15.11 9.44 7.99
N ILE A 58 16.14 10.28 8.12
CA ILE A 58 17.53 9.88 7.87
C ILE A 58 18.04 8.83 8.86
N GLU A 59 17.41 8.67 10.02
CA GLU A 59 17.81 7.69 11.03
C GLU A 59 17.39 6.28 10.60
N VAL A 60 16.21 6.14 9.99
CA VAL A 60 15.77 4.87 9.37
C VAL A 60 16.77 4.41 8.31
N LEU A 61 17.20 5.32 7.43
CA LEU A 61 18.21 5.03 6.40
C LEU A 61 19.58 4.71 7.03
N SER A 62 20.04 5.54 7.97
CA SER A 62 21.34 5.35 8.62
C SER A 62 21.42 4.06 9.44
N GLY A 63 20.29 3.60 9.99
CA GLY A 63 20.20 2.34 10.72
C GLY A 63 20.34 1.09 9.86
N ARG A 64 20.07 1.19 8.55
CA ARG A 64 20.10 0.08 7.58
C ARG A 64 21.28 0.13 6.61
N THR A 65 22.13 1.17 6.69
CA THR A 65 23.22 1.42 5.75
C THR A 65 24.58 1.42 6.43
N GLY A 66 25.66 1.52 5.65
CA GLY A 66 27.02 1.48 6.17
C GLY A 66 27.47 0.07 6.55
N TYR A 67 28.42 -0.06 7.47
CA TYR A 67 28.98 -1.36 7.81
C TYR A 67 28.03 -2.17 8.70
N GLN A 68 27.52 -3.27 8.16
CA GLN A 68 26.65 -4.21 8.82
C GLN A 68 27.42 -5.48 9.22
N PRO A 69 27.45 -5.84 10.52
CA PRO A 69 28.13 -7.05 10.98
C PRO A 69 27.63 -8.32 10.26
N GLY A 70 28.55 -9.04 9.61
CA GLY A 70 28.22 -10.29 8.89
C GLY A 70 27.68 -10.10 7.46
N GLN A 71 27.42 -8.86 7.03
CA GLN A 71 26.97 -8.53 5.66
C GLN A 71 27.97 -7.63 4.91
N GLY A 72 28.78 -6.85 5.61
CA GLY A 72 29.76 -5.93 5.00
C GLY A 72 29.19 -4.52 4.85
N TRP A 73 29.71 -3.75 3.90
CA TRP A 73 29.21 -2.40 3.62
C TRP A 73 27.92 -2.46 2.80
N VAL A 74 26.90 -1.72 3.24
CA VAL A 74 25.61 -1.58 2.57
C VAL A 74 25.45 -0.15 2.07
N GLU A 75 25.19 0.01 0.76
CA GLU A 75 25.11 1.32 0.13
C GLU A 75 23.77 2.01 0.40
N PRO A 76 23.75 3.32 0.73
CA PRO A 76 22.51 4.06 1.00
C PRO A 76 21.49 4.08 -0.14
N TYR A 77 21.96 4.15 -1.39
CA TYR A 77 21.09 4.16 -2.56
C TYR A 77 20.28 2.86 -2.70
N ASP A 78 20.91 1.70 -2.43
CA ASP A 78 20.24 0.40 -2.52
C ASP A 78 19.15 0.27 -1.44
N VAL A 79 19.37 0.84 -0.26
CA VAL A 79 18.47 0.73 0.89
C VAL A 79 17.32 1.73 0.85
N ALA A 80 17.53 2.91 0.25
CA ALA A 80 16.49 3.93 0.16
C ALA A 80 15.28 3.43 -0.62
N ASP A 81 15.52 2.77 -1.76
CA ASP A 81 14.47 2.15 -2.57
C ASP A 81 13.74 1.06 -1.78
N GLU A 82 14.46 0.20 -1.03
CA GLU A 82 13.84 -0.84 -0.21
C GLU A 82 12.92 -0.29 0.89
N ILE A 83 13.36 0.74 1.61
CA ILE A 83 12.56 1.37 2.68
C ILE A 83 11.29 1.98 2.10
N LEU A 84 11.41 2.72 1.00
CA LEU A 84 10.25 3.30 0.33
C LEU A 84 9.32 2.21 -0.22
N ASP A 85 9.89 1.13 -0.76
CA ASP A 85 9.13 0.00 -1.27
C ASP A 85 8.32 -0.69 -0.18
N GLU A 86 8.91 -0.93 1.00
CA GLU A 86 8.19 -1.51 2.15
C GLU A 86 6.95 -0.70 2.51
N VAL A 87 7.05 0.64 2.54
CA VAL A 87 5.91 1.51 2.85
C VAL A 87 4.86 1.48 1.74
N VAL A 88 5.26 1.57 0.48
CA VAL A 88 4.32 1.59 -0.65
C VAL A 88 3.65 0.21 -0.83
N GLU A 89 4.39 -0.88 -0.59
CA GLU A 89 3.91 -2.25 -0.72
C GLU A 89 2.73 -2.56 0.18
N ASP A 90 2.71 -2.04 1.42
CA ASP A 90 1.57 -2.25 2.34
C ASP A 90 0.24 -1.77 1.72
N PHE A 91 0.26 -0.62 1.04
CA PHE A 91 -0.92 -0.06 0.38
C PHE A 91 -1.25 -0.79 -0.93
N MET A 92 -0.24 -1.12 -1.73
CA MET A 92 -0.43 -1.87 -2.97
C MET A 92 -0.98 -3.28 -2.69
N ALA A 93 -0.47 -3.96 -1.67
CA ALA A 93 -0.92 -5.26 -1.25
C ALA A 93 -2.37 -5.23 -0.76
N ASP A 94 -2.80 -4.20 -0.01
CA ASP A 94 -4.20 -4.10 0.39
C ASP A 94 -5.15 -3.86 -0.80
N ALA A 95 -4.75 -3.01 -1.76
CA ALA A 95 -5.53 -2.80 -2.97
C ALA A 95 -5.69 -4.10 -3.78
N VAL A 96 -4.61 -4.86 -3.95
CA VAL A 96 -4.63 -6.16 -4.66
C VAL A 96 -5.45 -7.20 -3.90
N ARG A 97 -5.27 -7.31 -2.58
CA ARG A 97 -6.06 -8.21 -1.72
C ARG A 97 -7.55 -7.96 -1.85
N ARG A 98 -7.97 -6.69 -1.91
CA ARG A 98 -9.38 -6.31 -2.11
C ARG A 98 -9.87 -6.63 -3.51
N ALA A 99 -9.04 -6.46 -4.54
CA ALA A 99 -9.35 -6.91 -5.90
C ALA A 99 -9.60 -8.43 -5.95
N GLU A 100 -8.70 -9.23 -5.36
CA GLU A 100 -8.81 -10.69 -5.30
C GLU A 100 -10.05 -11.16 -4.52
N ALA A 101 -10.47 -10.39 -3.52
CA ALA A 101 -11.71 -10.60 -2.78
C ALA A 101 -12.98 -10.07 -3.50
N GLY A 102 -12.86 -9.63 -4.76
CA GLY A 102 -13.99 -9.20 -5.60
C GLY A 102 -14.52 -7.79 -5.31
N ALA A 103 -13.77 -6.95 -4.59
CA ALA A 103 -14.10 -5.55 -4.36
C ALA A 103 -13.43 -4.63 -5.38
N ALA A 104 -13.82 -4.79 -6.66
CA ALA A 104 -13.21 -4.10 -7.79
C ALA A 104 -13.25 -2.56 -7.64
N ASP A 105 -14.41 -1.98 -7.34
CA ASP A 105 -14.55 -0.52 -7.21
C ASP A 105 -13.65 0.07 -6.10
N THR A 106 -13.52 -0.67 -4.99
CA THR A 106 -12.64 -0.31 -3.89
C THR A 106 -11.18 -0.36 -4.31
N ALA A 107 -10.77 -1.44 -4.97
CA ALA A 107 -9.41 -1.61 -5.45
C ALA A 107 -9.04 -0.56 -6.51
N ILE A 108 -9.98 -0.18 -7.38
CA ILE A 108 -9.79 0.91 -8.35
C ILE A 108 -9.57 2.23 -7.61
N THR A 109 -10.45 2.56 -6.67
CA THR A 109 -10.35 3.82 -5.91
C THR A 109 -9.03 3.92 -5.16
N MET A 110 -8.62 2.83 -4.50
CA MET A 110 -7.33 2.77 -3.82
C MET A 110 -6.17 2.87 -4.80
N GLY A 111 -6.22 2.14 -5.92
CA GLY A 111 -5.17 2.15 -6.93
C GLY A 111 -4.93 3.54 -7.51
N LEU A 112 -6.00 4.27 -7.84
CA LEU A 112 -5.92 5.65 -8.32
C LEU A 112 -5.35 6.61 -7.28
N ALA A 113 -5.77 6.49 -6.02
CA ALA A 113 -5.25 7.32 -4.92
C ALA A 113 -3.76 7.06 -4.66
N ILE A 114 -3.30 5.81 -4.75
CA ILE A 114 -1.88 5.46 -4.64
C ILE A 114 -1.09 6.06 -5.80
N VAL A 115 -1.58 5.91 -7.05
CA VAL A 115 -0.93 6.50 -8.24
C VAL A 115 -0.84 8.02 -8.14
N GLU A 116 -1.93 8.69 -7.74
CA GLU A 116 -1.96 10.13 -7.51
C GLU A 116 -0.93 10.57 -6.46
N CYS A 117 -0.87 9.86 -5.34
CA CYS A 117 0.12 10.14 -4.29
C CYS A 117 1.55 9.99 -4.82
N LEU A 118 1.86 8.87 -5.47
CA LEU A 118 3.19 8.60 -6.03
C LEU A 118 3.60 9.67 -7.06
N TYR A 119 2.66 10.12 -7.88
CA TYR A 119 2.88 11.17 -8.87
C TYR A 119 3.13 12.55 -8.23
N ALA A 120 2.45 12.83 -7.12
CA ALA A 120 2.60 14.07 -6.38
C ALA A 120 3.83 14.11 -5.47
N LEU A 121 4.59 13.01 -5.37
CA LEU A 121 5.83 13.00 -4.61
C LEU A 121 6.83 14.01 -5.22
N PRO A 122 7.53 14.78 -4.39
CA PRO A 122 8.51 15.73 -4.89
C PRO A 122 9.61 14.98 -5.63
N ILE A 123 10.03 15.52 -6.79
CA ILE A 123 11.27 15.08 -7.43
C ILE A 123 12.39 15.38 -6.43
N PRO A 124 13.27 14.41 -6.13
CA PRO A 124 14.34 14.63 -5.19
C PRO A 124 15.18 15.85 -5.58
N THR A 125 15.28 16.83 -4.68
CA THR A 125 16.27 17.91 -4.79
C THR A 125 17.16 17.85 -3.56
N GLU A 126 18.43 18.21 -3.68
CA GLU A 126 19.45 18.09 -2.62
C GLU A 126 19.14 18.85 -1.31
N LEU A 127 18.04 19.60 -1.24
CA LEU A 127 17.76 20.62 -0.22
C LEU A 127 16.55 20.35 0.69
N ASP A 128 15.77 19.29 0.44
CA ASP A 128 14.61 18.99 1.28
C ASP A 128 14.93 17.93 2.34
N ASN A 129 14.33 18.09 3.52
CA ASN A 129 14.48 17.20 4.68
C ASN A 129 13.98 15.77 4.42
N THR A 130 13.46 15.49 3.23
CA THR A 130 13.08 14.17 2.73
C THR A 130 14.31 13.45 2.17
N VAL A 131 15.30 13.25 3.05
CA VAL A 131 16.61 12.74 2.68
C VAL A 131 16.53 11.38 1.97
N LEU A 132 15.53 10.53 2.26
CA LEU A 132 15.37 9.27 1.53
C LEU A 132 15.11 9.44 0.03
N PHE A 133 14.37 10.47 -0.37
CA PHE A 133 14.12 10.69 -1.79
C PHE A 133 15.39 11.08 -2.53
N SER A 134 16.32 11.81 -1.91
CA SER A 134 17.59 12.14 -2.57
C SER A 134 18.49 10.93 -2.82
N TYR A 135 18.17 9.78 -2.23
CA TYR A 135 18.85 8.51 -2.47
C TYR A 135 18.03 7.51 -3.30
N CYS A 136 16.76 7.79 -3.62
CA CYS A 136 15.93 6.86 -4.39
C CYS A 136 16.15 7.01 -5.91
N ALA A 137 15.84 5.96 -6.66
CA ALA A 137 15.86 6.03 -8.13
C ALA A 137 14.85 7.07 -8.66
N GLU A 138 15.23 7.83 -9.70
CA GLU A 138 14.38 8.88 -10.30
C GLU A 138 13.04 8.33 -10.82
N ASP A 139 13.00 7.07 -11.23
CA ASP A 139 11.81 6.41 -11.78
C ASP A 139 11.08 5.53 -10.76
N PHE A 140 11.50 5.49 -9.49
CA PHE A 140 10.91 4.66 -8.43
C PHE A 140 9.37 4.78 -8.40
N ALA A 141 8.86 6.01 -8.31
CA ALA A 141 7.43 6.25 -8.16
C ALA A 141 6.63 5.81 -9.41
N CYS A 142 7.18 6.05 -10.60
CA CYS A 142 6.58 5.62 -11.87
C CYS A 142 6.57 4.08 -12.00
N GLN A 143 7.68 3.42 -11.68
CA GLN A 143 7.78 1.96 -11.69
C GLN A 143 6.77 1.31 -10.71
N ARG A 144 6.57 1.90 -9.53
CA ARG A 144 5.59 1.40 -8.55
C ARG A 144 4.15 1.61 -9.01
N ALA A 145 3.83 2.74 -9.62
CA ALA A 145 2.53 2.97 -10.24
C ALA A 145 2.23 1.94 -11.36
N GLN A 146 3.21 1.64 -12.20
CA GLN A 146 3.09 0.60 -13.24
C GLN A 146 2.91 -0.79 -12.64
N THR A 147 3.74 -1.15 -11.65
CA THR A 147 3.67 -2.44 -10.94
C THR A 147 2.30 -2.66 -10.30
N LEU A 148 1.75 -1.64 -9.64
CA LEU A 148 0.40 -1.69 -9.08
C LEU A 148 -0.66 -1.94 -10.15
N THR A 149 -0.58 -1.22 -11.27
CA THR A 149 -1.51 -1.38 -12.40
C THR A 149 -1.46 -2.80 -12.96
N GLU A 150 -0.27 -3.38 -13.12
CA GLU A 150 -0.10 -4.76 -13.57
C GLU A 150 -0.66 -5.77 -12.56
N ARG A 151 -0.40 -5.58 -11.26
CA ARG A 151 -0.88 -6.48 -10.20
C ARG A 151 -2.39 -6.47 -10.09
N LEU A 152 -3.01 -5.30 -10.12
CA LEU A 152 -4.47 -5.18 -10.16
C LEU A 152 -5.04 -5.85 -11.42
N GLY A 153 -4.39 -5.64 -12.58
CA GLY A 153 -4.78 -6.31 -13.83
C GLY A 153 -4.74 -7.84 -13.72
N LYS A 154 -3.70 -8.40 -13.08
CA LYS A 154 -3.59 -9.85 -12.79
C LYS A 154 -4.69 -10.34 -11.84
N ALA A 155 -5.11 -9.49 -10.89
CA ALA A 155 -6.24 -9.74 -10.00
C ALA A 155 -7.62 -9.52 -10.67
N GLY A 156 -7.67 -9.21 -11.96
CA GLY A 156 -8.91 -9.04 -12.73
C GLY A 156 -9.51 -7.63 -12.65
N VAL A 157 -8.77 -6.66 -12.12
CA VAL A 157 -9.20 -5.26 -11.97
C VAL A 157 -8.32 -4.35 -12.81
N ALA A 158 -8.89 -3.69 -13.82
CA ALA A 158 -8.17 -2.70 -14.62
C ALA A 158 -8.44 -1.29 -14.10
N LEU A 159 -7.39 -0.52 -13.84
CA LEU A 159 -7.52 0.91 -13.55
C LEU A 159 -7.98 1.66 -14.82
N PRO A 160 -9.04 2.49 -14.77
CA PRO A 160 -9.55 3.20 -15.94
C PRO A 160 -8.50 4.16 -16.51
N LYS A 161 -8.16 4.02 -17.80
CA LYS A 161 -7.14 4.85 -18.45
C LYS A 161 -7.40 6.36 -18.35
N SER A 162 -8.66 6.77 -18.46
CA SER A 162 -9.05 8.18 -18.34
C SER A 162 -8.81 8.73 -16.93
N GLU A 163 -8.98 7.90 -15.90
CA GLU A 163 -8.76 8.29 -14.51
C GLU A 163 -7.27 8.26 -14.17
N LEU A 164 -6.52 7.27 -14.68
CA LEU A 164 -5.05 7.25 -14.61
C LEU A 164 -4.42 8.49 -15.26
N ALA A 165 -4.90 8.91 -16.43
CA ALA A 165 -4.43 10.12 -17.08
C ALA A 165 -4.76 11.40 -16.28
N GLY A 166 -5.82 11.37 -15.46
CA GLY A 166 -6.12 12.46 -14.51
C GLY A 166 -5.21 12.43 -13.27
N ALA A 167 -4.94 11.24 -12.74
CA ALA A 167 -4.12 11.04 -11.53
C ALA A 167 -2.63 11.27 -11.77
N ALA A 168 -2.10 10.82 -12.91
CA ALA A 168 -0.70 10.94 -13.29
C ALA A 168 -0.56 11.21 -14.81
N PRO A 169 -0.79 12.47 -15.25
CA PRO A 169 -0.84 12.84 -16.66
C PRO A 169 0.43 12.51 -17.44
N ASP A 170 1.63 12.73 -16.87
CA ASP A 170 2.88 12.52 -17.61
C ASP A 170 3.27 11.03 -17.72
N TRP A 171 2.68 10.16 -16.88
CA TRP A 171 2.96 8.72 -16.87
C TRP A 171 1.97 7.93 -17.72
N PHE A 172 0.70 8.34 -17.73
CA PHE A 172 -0.39 7.60 -18.38
C PHE A 172 -1.21 8.43 -19.38
N GLY A 173 -0.87 9.70 -19.57
CA GLY A 173 -1.44 10.53 -20.63
C GLY A 173 -1.01 10.00 -21.99
N SER A 174 -2.00 9.65 -22.81
CA SER A 174 -1.78 9.37 -24.23
C SER A 174 -1.39 10.66 -24.96
N THR A 175 -0.26 10.63 -25.67
CA THR A 175 -0.02 11.47 -26.86
C THR A 175 -1.17 11.35 -27.85
#